data_AF-A0A0K0JCL5-F1
#
_entry.id   AF-A0A0K0JCL5-F1
#
_cell.length_a   1.000
_cell.length_b   1.000
_cell.length_c   1.000
_cell.angle_alpha   90.00
_cell.angle_beta   90.00
_cell.angle_gamma   90.00
#
_symmetry.space_group_name_H-M   'P 1'
#
loop_
_entity.id
_entity.type
_entity.pdbx_description
1 polymer ?
#
loop_
_entity_poly.entity_id
_entity_poly.type
_entity_poly.pdbx_seq_one_letter_code
_entity_poly.pdbx_strand_id
1 'polypeptide(L)'
;MISFASVTKVFSHSDETKGAYNLCNLSSKKDAIYKNWKLEEEFQAEGLDGKMHKIKFDFDPATESLKETHIRIDDPNDHGETYTYTVDGDTLALSMANGKISCKRYFIRE
;
A
#
# COMPACT_ATOMS: atom_id res chain seq x y z
N MET A 1 11.28 -4.36 13.78
CA MET A 1 12.12 -4.69 12.62
C MET A 1 11.35 -5.64 11.69
N ILE A 2 10.91 -5.15 10.52
CA ILE A 2 10.14 -5.88 9.48
C ILE A 2 11.07 -6.56 8.45
N SER A 3 12.39 -6.32 8.50
CA SER A 3 13.35 -6.81 7.50
C SER A 3 13.41 -8.33 7.31
N PHE A 4 12.96 -9.12 8.28
CA PHE A 4 12.87 -10.59 8.18
C PHE A 4 11.43 -11.12 8.08
N ALA A 5 10.43 -10.24 8.06
CA ALA A 5 9.05 -10.65 7.92
C ALA A 5 8.72 -10.83 6.44
N SER A 6 8.36 -12.05 6.05
CA SER A 6 7.60 -12.24 4.82
C SER A 6 6.29 -11.46 4.92
N VAL A 7 5.90 -10.82 3.83
CA VAL A 7 4.65 -10.09 3.72
C VAL A 7 3.88 -10.65 2.54
N THR A 8 2.66 -11.13 2.77
CA THR A 8 1.73 -11.51 1.70
C THR A 8 0.77 -10.34 1.47
N LYS A 9 0.61 -9.94 0.22
CA LYS A 9 -0.34 -8.90 -0.17
C LYS A 9 -1.54 -9.53 -0.85
N VAL A 10 -2.73 -9.21 -0.35
CA VAL A 10 -4.00 -9.66 -0.94
C VAL A 10 -4.79 -8.42 -1.36
N PHE A 11 -4.96 -8.24 -2.66
CA PHE A 11 -5.81 -7.22 -3.24
C PHE A 11 -7.12 -7.87 -3.69
N SER A 12 -8.26 -7.24 -3.39
CA SER A 12 -9.55 -7.71 -3.87
C SER A 12 -10.53 -6.56 -4.07
N HIS A 13 -11.58 -6.81 -4.85
CA HIS A 13 -12.75 -5.93 -4.85
C HIS A 13 -13.47 -6.04 -3.52
N SER A 14 -14.13 -4.94 -3.11
CA SER A 14 -15.03 -4.97 -1.96
C SER A 14 -16.38 -5.55 -2.34
N ASP A 15 -16.84 -6.53 -1.56
CA ASP A 15 -18.21 -7.05 -1.63
C ASP A 15 -19.23 -6.12 -0.94
N GLU A 16 -18.76 -5.26 -0.04
CA GLU A 16 -19.59 -4.39 0.79
C GLU A 16 -19.90 -3.06 0.07
N THR A 17 -18.94 -2.53 -0.69
CA THR A 17 -19.03 -1.21 -1.32
C THR A 17 -18.70 -1.28 -2.81
N LYS A 18 -19.69 -0.97 -3.67
CA LYS A 18 -19.53 -1.00 -5.12
C LYS A 18 -18.41 -0.06 -5.58
N GLY A 19 -17.48 -0.58 -6.38
CA GLY A 19 -16.36 0.18 -6.93
C GLY A 19 -15.25 0.48 -5.92
N ALA A 20 -15.30 -0.12 -4.73
CA ALA A 20 -14.24 -0.05 -3.73
C ALA A 20 -13.40 -1.34 -3.74
N TYR A 21 -12.27 -1.27 -3.04
CA TYR A 21 -11.27 -2.31 -2.97
C TYR A 21 -10.89 -2.58 -1.51
N ASN A 22 -10.29 -3.75 -1.31
CA ASN A 22 -9.67 -4.16 -0.07
C ASN A 22 -8.19 -4.49 -0.31
N LEU A 23 -7.36 -4.20 0.68
CA LEU A 23 -5.95 -4.58 0.71
C LEU A 23 -5.60 -5.15 2.09
N CYS A 24 -5.10 -6.38 2.12
CA CYS A 24 -4.50 -6.97 3.32
C CYS A 24 -2.99 -7.13 3.11
N ASN A 25 -2.21 -6.54 4.00
CA ASN A 25 -0.79 -6.84 4.15
C ASN A 25 -0.65 -7.81 5.32
N LEU A 26 -0.50 -9.09 5.02
CA LEU A 26 -0.36 -10.14 6.03
C LEU A 26 1.11 -10.31 6.38
N SER A 27 1.44 -10.40 7.66
CA SER A 27 2.82 -10.65 8.08
C SER A 27 2.90 -11.52 9.33
N SER A 28 4.08 -12.09 9.58
CA SER A 28 4.34 -12.88 10.80
C SER A 28 4.19 -12.12 12.12
N LYS A 29 4.08 -10.79 12.10
CA LYS A 29 4.03 -9.95 13.32
C LYS A 29 2.70 -9.27 13.52
N LYS A 30 2.22 -8.60 12.47
CA LYS A 30 0.98 -7.82 12.48
C LYS A 30 0.50 -7.65 11.05
N ASP A 31 -0.81 -7.74 10.88
CA ASP A 31 -1.47 -7.46 9.62
C ASP A 31 -1.90 -6.01 9.56
N ALA A 32 -1.83 -5.42 8.36
CA ALA A 32 -2.46 -4.13 8.07
C ALA A 32 -3.58 -4.36 7.07
N ILE A 33 -4.80 -3.95 7.43
CA ILE A 33 -6.03 -4.25 6.68
C ILE A 33 -6.68 -2.94 6.29
N TYR A 34 -6.82 -2.70 4.99
CA TYR A 34 -7.51 -1.56 4.42
C TYR A 34 -8.78 -2.06 3.73
N LYS A 35 -9.93 -1.55 4.14
CA LYS A 35 -11.23 -1.95 3.60
C LYS A 35 -11.94 -0.81 2.91
N ASN A 36 -12.72 -1.15 1.88
CA ASN A 36 -13.67 -0.25 1.23
C ASN A 36 -13.04 1.06 0.73
N TRP A 37 -11.75 1.05 0.39
CA TRP A 37 -11.08 2.23 -0.15
C TRP A 37 -11.39 2.37 -1.64
N LYS A 38 -11.40 3.61 -2.12
CA LYS A 38 -11.62 3.94 -3.54
C LYS A 38 -10.39 4.63 -4.10
N LEU A 39 -10.24 4.53 -5.41
CA LEU A 39 -9.21 5.30 -6.11
C LEU A 39 -9.47 6.79 -5.95
N GLU A 40 -8.39 7.55 -5.86
CA GLU A 40 -8.35 9.01 -5.73
C GLU A 40 -8.99 9.57 -4.43
N GLU A 41 -9.49 8.71 -3.54
CA GLU A 41 -10.07 9.09 -2.24
C GLU A 41 -9.07 8.83 -1.09
N GLU A 42 -9.04 9.76 -0.14
CA GLU A 42 -8.25 9.62 1.09
C GLU A 42 -9.05 8.85 2.15
N PHE A 43 -8.39 7.93 2.84
CA PHE A 43 -8.94 7.24 4.00
C PHE A 43 -7.89 7.11 5.10
N GLN A 44 -8.32 6.78 6.31
CA GLN A 44 -7.42 6.57 7.44
C GLN A 44 -7.35 5.09 7.79
N ALA A 45 -6.15 4.55 7.93
CA ALA A 45 -5.96 3.20 8.44
C ALA A 45 -4.63 3.06 9.17
N GLU A 46 -4.52 1.99 9.95
CA GLU A 46 -3.31 1.67 10.67
C GLU A 46 -2.31 0.96 9.75
N GLY A 47 -1.09 1.49 9.68
CA GLY A 47 0.01 0.89 8.93
C GLY A 47 0.68 -0.28 9.67
N LEU A 48 1.60 -0.97 8.99
CA LEU A 48 2.41 -2.04 9.59
C LEU A 48 3.33 -1.53 10.73
N ASP A 49 3.56 -0.23 10.82
CA ASP A 49 4.30 0.43 11.92
C ASP A 49 3.43 0.69 13.16
N GLY A 50 2.14 0.37 13.10
CA GLY A 50 1.18 0.59 14.19
C GLY A 50 0.74 2.04 14.36
N LYS A 51 1.05 2.91 13.38
CA LYS A 51 0.63 4.30 13.36
C LYS A 51 -0.58 4.48 12.46
N MET A 52 -1.37 5.51 12.71
CA MET A 52 -2.47 5.90 11.83
C MET A 52 -1.93 6.77 10.70
N HIS A 53 -2.23 6.37 9.48
CA HIS A 53 -1.84 7.07 8.26
C HIS A 53 -3.09 7.56 7.55
N LYS A 54 -2.98 8.73 6.91
CA LYS A 54 -3.85 9.13 5.82
C LYS A 54 -3.30 8.51 4.54
N ILE A 55 -4.11 7.69 3.88
CA ILE A 55 -3.71 6.86 2.75
C ILE A 55 -4.56 7.23 1.54
N LYS A 56 -3.93 7.25 0.36
CA LYS A 56 -4.59 7.48 -0.94
C LYS A 56 -4.01 6.56 -2.00
N PHE A 57 -4.87 5.99 -2.84
CA PHE A 57 -4.47 5.18 -4.00
C PHE A 57 -4.84 5.89 -5.30
N ASP A 58 -3.87 6.14 -6.16
CA ASP A 58 -4.04 6.77 -7.47
C ASP A 58 -3.55 5.81 -8.56
N PHE A 59 -4.39 5.50 -9.54
CA PHE A 59 -4.01 4.64 -10.66
C PHE A 59 -3.69 5.47 -11.90
N ASP A 60 -2.50 5.28 -12.46
CA ASP A 60 -2.09 5.92 -13.71
C ASP A 60 -2.21 4.91 -14.86
N PRO A 61 -3.19 5.08 -15.77
CA PRO A 61 -3.39 4.17 -16.89
C PRO A 61 -2.30 4.27 -17.96
N ALA A 62 -1.51 5.35 -18.01
CA ALA A 62 -0.44 5.50 -19.00
C ALA A 62 0.80 4.67 -18.64
N THR A 63 1.03 4.48 -17.33
CA THR A 63 2.15 3.68 -16.81
C THR A 63 1.71 2.34 -16.23
N GLU A 64 0.40 2.06 -16.24
CA GLU A 64 -0.24 0.91 -15.61
C GLU A 64 0.22 0.70 -14.17
N SER A 65 0.39 1.82 -13.44
CA SER A 65 0.94 1.83 -12.09
C SER A 65 -0.07 2.32 -11.07
N LEU A 66 -0.06 1.69 -9.89
CA LEU A 66 -0.85 2.13 -8.74
C LEU A 66 0.10 2.83 -7.75
N LYS A 67 -0.17 4.10 -7.47
CA LYS A 67 0.54 4.89 -6.48
C LYS A 67 -0.25 4.91 -5.17
N GLU A 68 0.37 4.43 -4.11
CA GLU A 68 -0.12 4.54 -2.74
C GLU A 68 0.71 5.60 -2.01
N THR A 69 0.03 6.58 -1.43
CA THR A 69 0.65 7.64 -0.63
C THR A 69 0.25 7.47 0.83
N HIS A 70 1.22 7.49 1.74
CA HIS A 70 1.02 7.40 3.19
C HIS A 70 1.53 8.65 3.88
N ILE A 71 0.72 9.30 4.70
CA ILE A 71 1.14 10.42 5.54
C ILE A 71 0.74 10.11 6.98
N ARG A 72 1.69 10.10 7.92
CA ARG A 72 1.36 9.90 9.34
C ARG A 72 0.52 11.07 9.85
N ILE A 73 -0.56 10.74 10.57
CA ILE A 73 -1.47 11.75 11.11
C ILE A 73 -0.89 12.42 12.36
N ASP A 74 -0.02 11.72 13.10
CA ASP A 74 0.62 12.22 14.31
C ASP A 74 1.90 13.04 14.07
N ASP A 75 2.38 13.10 12.82
CA ASP A 75 3.54 13.89 12.43
C ASP A 75 3.18 14.92 11.35
N PRO A 76 2.96 16.20 11.72
CA PRO A 76 2.59 17.25 10.76
C PRO A 76 3.71 17.60 9.76
N ASN A 77 4.94 17.14 9.99
CA ASN A 77 6.07 17.34 9.07
C ASN A 77 6.35 16.11 8.20
N ASP A 78 5.53 15.06 8.29
CA ASP A 78 5.69 13.90 7.44
C ASP A 78 5.40 14.28 5.98
N HIS A 79 6.45 14.27 5.16
CA HIS A 79 6.36 14.54 3.73
C HIS A 79 5.70 13.40 2.95
N GLY A 80 5.41 12.29 3.63
CA GLY A 80 4.73 11.14 3.12
C GLY A 80 5.66 10.13 2.46
N GLU A 81 5.32 8.86 2.62
CA GLU A 81 5.96 7.75 1.93
C GLU A 81 5.16 7.42 0.68
N THR A 82 5.86 7.22 -0.43
CA THR A 82 5.24 6.80 -1.69
C THR A 82 5.61 5.36 -2.02
N TYR A 83 4.58 4.59 -2.32
CA TYR A 83 4.62 3.20 -2.76
C TYR A 83 4.08 3.16 -4.19
N THR A 84 4.83 2.60 -5.14
CA THR A 84 4.40 2.44 -6.54
C THR A 84 4.40 0.97 -6.89
N TYR A 85 3.25 0.48 -7.31
CA TYR A 85 3.02 -0.90 -7.73
C TYR A 85 2.91 -0.99 -9.24
N THR A 86 3.59 -1.97 -9.82
CA THR A 86 3.43 -2.35 -11.24
C THR A 86 3.35 -3.87 -11.32
N VAL A 87 2.57 -4.38 -12.27
CA VAL A 87 2.47 -5.82 -12.54
C VAL A 87 3.24 -6.13 -13.82
N ASP A 88 4.14 -7.12 -13.74
CA ASP A 88 4.87 -7.66 -14.88
C ASP A 88 4.71 -9.19 -14.87
N GLY A 89 3.84 -9.70 -15.74
CA GLY A 89 3.42 -11.11 -15.74
C GLY A 89 2.83 -11.53 -14.38
N ASP A 90 3.46 -12.51 -13.74
CA ASP A 90 3.08 -13.02 -12.42
C ASP A 90 3.80 -12.31 -11.26
N THR A 91 4.56 -11.24 -11.55
CA THR A 91 5.29 -10.49 -10.53
C THR A 91 4.61 -9.15 -10.26
N LEU A 92 4.33 -8.88 -8.99
CA LEU A 92 4.03 -7.54 -8.51
C LEU A 92 5.32 -6.89 -8.02
N ALA A 93 5.78 -5.84 -8.71
CA ALA A 93 6.90 -5.02 -8.27
C ALA A 93 6.39 -3.83 -7.45
N LEU A 94 6.94 -3.66 -6.25
CA LEU A 94 6.69 -2.54 -5.35
C LEU A 94 7.96 -1.70 -5.22
N SER A 95 7.90 -0.45 -5.65
CA SER A 95 8.94 0.55 -5.41
C SER A 95 8.50 1.48 -4.28
N MET A 96 9.36 1.66 -3.28
CA MET A 96 9.13 2.51 -2.11
C MET A 96 10.14 3.64 -2.13
N ALA A 97 9.69 4.87 -1.87
CA ALA A 97 10.56 6.03 -1.77
C ALA A 97 10.20 6.89 -0.56
N ASN A 98 11.23 7.26 0.21
CA ASN A 98 11.17 8.27 1.26
C ASN A 98 12.43 9.15 1.17
N GLY A 99 12.26 10.39 0.69
CA GLY A 99 13.37 11.30 0.40
C GLY A 99 14.36 10.71 -0.63
N LYS A 100 15.63 10.55 -0.23
CA LYS A 100 16.70 9.99 -1.08
C LYS A 100 16.84 8.47 -0.99
N ILE A 101 16.03 7.81 -0.16
CA ILE A 101 16.13 6.37 0.08
C ILE A 101 15.02 5.69 -0.72
N SER A 102 15.40 4.67 -1.48
CA SER A 102 14.47 3.82 -2.22
C SER A 102 14.66 2.35 -1.90
N CYS A 103 13.57 1.59 -1.87
CA CYS A 103 13.58 0.14 -1.70
C CYS A 103 12.67 -0.50 -2.75
N LYS A 104 13.02 -1.69 -3.24
CA LYS A 104 12.15 -2.49 -4.11
C LYS A 104 11.83 -3.83 -3.47
N ARG A 105 10.59 -4.27 -3.61
CA ARG A 105 10.12 -5.61 -3.27
C ARG A 105 9.44 -6.23 -4.48
N TYR A 106 9.59 -7.53 -4.64
CA TYR A 106 8.98 -8.30 -5.71
C TYR A 106 8.15 -9.40 -5.05
N PHE A 107 6.89 -9.51 -5.43
CA PHE A 107 5.98 -10.54 -4.97
C PHE A 107 5.61 -11.41 -6.16
N ILE A 108 5.65 -12.73 -5.97
CA ILE A 108 5.19 -13.68 -6.98
C ILE A 108 3.72 -13.98 -6.68
N ARG A 109 2.88 -13.98 -7.71
CA ARG A 109 1.47 -14.35 -7.60
C ARG A 109 1.36 -15.82 -7.23
N GLU A 110 0.58 -16.09 -6.19
CA GLU A 110 0.18 -17.44 -5.77
C GLU A 110 -1.10 -17.89 -6.48
#